data_AF-A0A167FEE1-F1
#
_entry.id   AF-A0A167FEE1-F1
#
_cell.length_a   1.000
_cell.length_b   1.000
_cell.length_c   1.000
_cell.angle_alpha   90.00
_cell.angle_beta   90.00
_cell.angle_gamma   90.00
#
_symmetry.space_group_name_H-M   'P 1'
#
loop_
_entity.id
_entity.type
_entity.pdbx_description
1 polymer ?
#
loop_
_entity_poly.entity_id
_entity_poly.type
_entity_poly.pdbx_seq_one_letter_code
_entity_poly.pdbx_strand_id
1 'polypeptide(L)'
;MAEKMLKLIHINGRPAGTFLLHKTWGIGTKISHFNEIQKLTGVDYKDMVFFDDEARNRDVEQRLGVTFVLVQEETGVNWDVFNRGLELWRKKNNLEK
;
A
#
# COMPACT_ATOMS: atom_id res chain seq x y z
N MET A 1 -5.84 9.31 16.94
CA MET A 1 -5.78 7.99 17.62
C MET A 1 -4.69 7.11 17.01
N ALA A 2 -4.72 6.86 15.69
CA ALA A 2 -3.76 5.98 14.99
C ALA A 2 -2.28 6.43 15.10
N GLU A 3 -1.98 7.72 14.98
CA GLU A 3 -0.59 8.21 15.07
C GLU A 3 0.07 7.90 16.43
N LYS A 4 -0.71 7.91 17.51
CA LYS A 4 -0.21 7.53 18.84
C LYS A 4 0.16 6.05 18.89
N MET A 5 -0.62 5.18 18.25
CA MET A 5 -0.31 3.74 18.19
C MET A 5 1.00 3.45 17.45
N LEU A 6 1.31 4.21 16.39
CA LEU A 6 2.56 4.06 15.64
C LEU A 6 3.82 4.40 16.45
N LYS A 7 3.68 5.12 17.58
CA LYS A 7 4.77 5.39 18.53
C LYS A 7 4.96 4.27 19.55
N LEU A 8 3.93 3.44 19.75
CA LEU A 8 3.91 2.37 20.75
C LEU A 8 4.32 1.02 20.16
N ILE A 9 3.91 0.74 18.92
CA ILE A 9 4.29 -0.47 18.21
C ILE A 9 5.75 -0.33 17.78
N HIS A 10 6.59 -1.31 18.11
CA HIS A 10 8.00 -1.33 17.74
C HIS A 10 8.30 -2.49 16.79
N ILE A 11 9.02 -2.19 15.72
CA ILE A 11 9.55 -3.16 14.76
C ILE A 11 11.07 -3.13 14.92
N ASN A 12 11.67 -4.25 15.34
CA ASN A 12 13.11 -4.36 15.62
C ASN A 12 13.64 -3.25 16.54
N GLY A 13 12.88 -2.92 17.60
CA GLY A 13 13.25 -1.90 18.58
C GLY A 13 13.08 -0.45 18.10
N ARG A 14 12.52 -0.21 16.91
CA ARG A 14 12.21 1.14 16.40
C ARG A 14 10.69 1.35 16.32
N PRO A 15 10.16 2.55 16.63
CA PRO A 15 8.73 2.81 16.49
C PRO A 15 8.26 2.55 15.05
N ALA A 16 7.13 1.86 14.87
CA ALA A 16 6.60 1.48 13.55
C ALA A 16 6.41 2.70 12.64
N GLY A 17 6.07 3.85 13.22
CA GLY A 17 5.94 5.10 12.50
C GLY A 17 7.19 5.58 11.76
N THR A 18 8.39 5.06 12.07
CA THR A 18 9.65 5.40 11.38
C THR A 18 9.83 4.66 10.05
N PHE A 19 9.07 3.60 9.81
CA PHE A 19 9.10 2.85 8.55
C PHE A 19 8.11 3.42 7.52
N LEU A 20 7.32 4.42 7.91
CA LEU A 20 6.29 5.05 7.08
C LEU A 20 6.74 6.44 6.65
N LEU A 21 7.15 6.58 5.39
CA LEU A 21 7.70 7.82 4.85
C LEU A 21 6.62 8.91 4.64
N HIS A 22 5.49 8.53 4.05
CA HIS A 22 4.36 9.43 3.79
C HIS A 22 3.08 8.84 4.37
N LYS A 23 2.20 9.70 4.90
CA LYS A 23 0.96 9.30 5.55
C LYS A 23 -0.16 10.22 5.09
N THR A 24 -1.06 9.69 4.27
CA THR A 24 -2.29 10.38 3.87
C THR A 24 -3.43 9.94 4.79
N TRP A 25 -4.22 10.88 5.28
CA TRP A 25 -5.35 10.63 6.18
C TRP A 25 -6.60 11.37 5.69
N GLY A 26 -7.78 10.84 6.00
CA GLY A 26 -9.03 11.55 5.80
C GLY A 26 -10.14 10.71 5.17
N ILE A 27 -11.22 11.42 4.84
CA ILE A 27 -12.40 10.88 4.15
C ILE A 27 -12.24 11.18 2.66
N GLY A 28 -12.34 10.16 1.82
CA GLY A 28 -12.11 10.28 0.38
C GLY A 28 -11.97 8.92 -0.27
N THR A 29 -11.68 8.90 -1.56
CA THR A 29 -11.39 7.66 -2.28
C THR A 29 -9.89 7.32 -2.15
N LYS A 30 -9.52 6.05 -2.33
CA LYS A 30 -8.10 5.71 -2.37
C LYS A 30 -7.38 6.38 -3.55
N ILE A 31 -8.10 6.67 -4.63
CA ILE A 31 -7.58 7.48 -5.74
C ILE A 31 -7.05 8.83 -5.28
N SER A 32 -7.78 9.57 -4.41
CA SER A 32 -7.29 10.86 -3.94
C SER A 32 -6.03 10.73 -3.09
N HIS A 33 -5.95 9.69 -2.25
CA HIS A 33 -4.73 9.40 -1.47
C HIS A 33 -3.54 9.07 -2.38
N PHE A 34 -3.74 8.25 -3.41
CA PHE A 34 -2.69 7.92 -4.37
C PHE A 34 -2.21 9.16 -5.15
N ASN A 35 -3.11 10.05 -5.55
CA ASN A 35 -2.73 11.32 -6.18
C ASN A 35 -1.85 12.19 -5.28
N GLU A 36 -2.13 12.22 -3.98
CA GLU A 36 -1.29 12.96 -3.02
C GLU A 36 0.08 12.29 -2.83
N ILE A 37 0.11 10.96 -2.68
CA ILE A 37 1.35 10.18 -2.56
C ILE A 37 2.23 10.37 -3.81
N GLN A 38 1.66 10.32 -5.01
CA GLN A 38 2.40 10.50 -6.26
C GLN A 38 2.97 11.92 -6.36
N LYS A 39 2.22 12.95 -5.96
CA LYS A 39 2.74 14.34 -5.90
C LYS A 39 3.89 14.50 -4.91
N LEU A 40 3.83 13.83 -3.75
CA LEU A 40 4.85 13.92 -2.72
C LEU A 40 6.12 13.11 -3.05
N THR A 41 5.95 11.95 -3.68
CA THR A 41 7.04 10.99 -3.91
C THR A 41 7.63 11.05 -5.32
N GLY A 42 6.86 11.51 -6.30
CA GLY A 42 7.22 11.41 -7.72
C GLY A 42 7.23 9.99 -8.29
N VAL A 43 6.84 8.98 -7.50
CA VAL A 43 6.82 7.57 -7.94
C VAL A 43 5.64 7.36 -8.90
N ASP A 44 5.88 6.69 -10.02
CA ASP A 44 4.81 6.35 -10.97
C ASP A 44 3.85 5.32 -10.36
N TYR A 45 2.55 5.43 -10.68
CA TYR A 45 1.54 4.50 -10.15
C TYR A 45 1.81 3.02 -10.45
N LYS A 46 2.38 2.72 -11.63
CA LYS A 46 2.78 1.36 -12.04
C LYS A 46 3.84 0.73 -11.12
N ASP A 47 4.60 1.57 -10.42
CA ASP A 47 5.66 1.18 -9.48
C ASP A 47 5.15 1.08 -8.03
N MET A 48 3.82 1.18 -7.85
CA MET A 48 3.17 1.06 -6.54
C MET A 48 2.41 -0.27 -6.40
N VAL A 49 2.49 -0.82 -5.19
CA VAL A 49 1.70 -1.98 -4.75
C VAL A 49 0.83 -1.56 -3.58
N PHE A 50 -0.46 -1.86 -3.65
CA PHE A 50 -1.45 -1.48 -2.65
C PHE A 50 -2.12 -2.70 -2.04
N PHE A 51 -1.98 -2.84 -0.73
CA PHE A 51 -2.61 -3.89 0.07
C PHE A 51 -3.77 -3.28 0.85
N ASP A 52 -4.98 -3.78 0.64
CA ASP A 52 -6.19 -3.29 1.30
C ASP A 52 -7.22 -4.43 1.37
N ASP A 53 -7.99 -4.46 2.45
CA ASP A 53 -9.02 -5.47 2.73
C ASP A 53 -10.37 -5.14 2.09
N GLU A 54 -10.54 -3.90 1.64
CA GLU A 54 -11.79 -3.43 1.07
C GLU A 54 -11.78 -3.51 -0.47
N ALA A 55 -12.52 -4.49 -1.01
CA ALA A 55 -12.53 -4.81 -2.43
C ALA A 55 -12.97 -3.64 -3.33
N ARG A 56 -13.78 -2.70 -2.83
CA ARG A 56 -14.21 -1.52 -3.62
C ARG A 56 -13.04 -0.60 -4.00
N ASN A 57 -11.93 -0.67 -3.26
CA ASN A 57 -10.73 0.13 -3.52
C ASN A 57 -9.86 -0.41 -4.66
N ARG A 58 -10.27 -1.50 -5.31
CA ARG A 58 -9.61 -2.02 -6.53
C ARG A 58 -9.66 -1.02 -7.69
N ASP A 59 -10.53 -0.02 -7.64
CA ASP A 59 -10.63 1.02 -8.66
C ASP A 59 -9.31 1.76 -8.92
N VAL A 60 -8.39 1.83 -7.94
CA VAL A 60 -7.04 2.40 -8.14
C VAL A 60 -6.23 1.64 -9.17
N GLU A 61 -6.44 0.33 -9.29
CA GLU A 61 -5.74 -0.50 -10.27
C GLU A 61 -6.20 -0.18 -11.69
N GLN A 62 -7.52 -0.12 -11.89
CA GLN A 62 -8.11 0.14 -13.20
C GLN A 62 -7.89 1.58 -13.66
N ARG A 63 -7.89 2.54 -12.73
CA ARG A 63 -7.87 3.97 -13.05
C ARG A 63 -6.48 4.59 -13.04
N LEU A 64 -5.57 4.08 -12.21
CA LEU A 64 -4.23 4.65 -12.04
C LEU A 64 -3.11 3.70 -12.49
N GLY A 65 -3.37 2.39 -12.58
CA GLY A 65 -2.35 1.38 -12.89
C GLY A 65 -1.57 0.86 -11.68
N VAL A 66 -2.01 1.18 -10.46
CA VAL A 66 -1.45 0.61 -9.22
C VAL A 66 -1.69 -0.90 -9.18
N THR A 67 -0.76 -1.69 -8.64
CA THR A 67 -1.01 -3.11 -8.41
C THR A 67 -1.83 -3.30 -7.13
N PHE A 68 -3.07 -3.77 -7.25
CA PHE A 68 -3.95 -3.98 -6.10
C PHE A 68 -3.91 -5.42 -5.59
N VAL A 69 -3.78 -5.57 -4.27
CA VAL A 69 -3.78 -6.85 -3.58
C VAL A 69 -4.88 -6.84 -2.53
N LEU A 70 -5.94 -7.60 -2.78
CA LEU A 70 -6.98 -7.83 -1.78
C LEU A 70 -6.38 -8.66 -0.63
N VAL A 71 -6.52 -8.12 0.58
CA VAL A 71 -6.11 -8.73 1.85
C VAL A 71 -7.34 -9.29 2.56
N GLN A 72 -7.21 -10.40 3.27
CA GLN A 72 -8.28 -10.89 4.13
C GLN A 72 -8.14 -10.20 5.50
N GLU A 73 -9.23 -9.65 6.03
CA GLU A 73 -9.22 -8.91 7.30
C GLU A 73 -8.65 -9.76 8.44
N GLU A 74 -8.98 -11.05 8.48
CA GLU A 74 -8.57 -11.99 9.54
C GLU A 74 -7.08 -12.31 9.51
N THR A 75 -6.46 -12.30 8.32
CA THR A 75 -5.05 -12.66 8.13
C THR A 75 -4.15 -11.43 8.07
N GLY A 76 -4.66 -10.32 7.54
CA GLY A 76 -3.88 -9.13 7.25
C GLY A 76 -2.75 -9.39 6.25
N VAL A 77 -1.77 -8.49 6.23
CA VAL A 77 -0.56 -8.65 5.42
C VAL A 77 0.43 -9.53 6.16
N ASN A 78 0.68 -10.72 5.62
CA ASN A 78 1.76 -11.61 6.03
C ASN A 78 2.79 -11.76 4.89
N TRP A 79 3.82 -12.59 5.08
CA TRP A 79 4.86 -12.81 4.07
C TRP A 79 4.33 -13.37 2.76
N ASP A 80 3.37 -14.30 2.81
CA ASP A 80 2.78 -14.90 1.61
C ASP A 80 1.98 -13.88 0.80
N VAL A 81 1.16 -13.06 1.48
CA VAL A 81 0.39 -11.97 0.87
C VAL A 81 1.33 -10.94 0.26
N PHE A 82 2.39 -10.56 0.98
CA PHE A 82 3.39 -9.60 0.50
C PHE A 82 4.11 -10.09 -0.75
N ASN A 83 4.62 -11.33 -0.73
CA ASN A 83 5.33 -11.94 -1.85
C ASN A 83 4.42 -12.07 -3.08
N ARG A 84 3.17 -12.52 -2.90
CA ARG A 84 2.18 -12.55 -3.97
C ARG A 84 1.95 -11.17 -4.59
N GLY A 85 1.91 -10.12 -3.76
CA GLY A 85 1.80 -8.74 -4.25
C GLY A 85 2.99 -8.33 -5.13
N LEU A 86 4.21 -8.68 -4.72
CA LEU A 86 5.41 -8.43 -5.51
C LEU A 86 5.45 -9.21 -6.83
N GLU A 87 5.00 -10.47 -6.83
CA GLU A 87 4.90 -11.29 -8.04
C GLU A 87 3.92 -10.68 -9.04
N LEU A 88 2.72 -10.30 -8.58
CA LEU A 88 1.72 -9.62 -9.41
C LEU A 88 2.27 -8.33 -10.02
N TRP A 89 2.98 -7.54 -9.21
CA TRP A 89 3.60 -6.29 -9.65
C TRP A 89 4.69 -6.54 -10.70
N ARG A 90 5.58 -7.52 -10.50
CA ARG A 90 6.62 -7.89 -11.47
C ARG A 90 6.01 -8.32 -12.80
N LYS A 91 5.00 -9.19 -12.75
CA LYS A 91 4.30 -9.67 -13.94
C LYS A 91 3.66 -8.53 -14.73
N LYS A 92 2.99 -7.59 -14.04
CA LYS A 92 2.38 -6.41 -14.67
C LYS A 92 3.39 -5.48 -15.33
N ASN A 93 4.58 -5.39 -14.77
CA ASN A 93 5.65 -4.51 -15.26
C ASN A 93 6.63 -5.22 -16.22
N ASN A 94 6.33 -6.47 -16.64
CA ASN A 94 7.21 -7.28 -17.50
C ASN A 94 8.64 -7.43 -16.93
N LEU A 95 8.75 -7.59 -15.61
CA LEU A 95 10.00 -7.76 -14.88
C LEU A 95 10.27 -9.23 -14.53
N GLU A 96 9.59 -10.16 -15.19
CA GLU A 96 9.85 -11.60 -15.03
C GLU A 96 11.26 -11.92 -15.58
N LYS A 97 12.09 -12.53 -14.74
CA LYS A 97 13.38 -13.14 -15.10
C LYS A 97 13.26 -14.65 -14.97
#